data_AF-A0A351RTJ6-F1
#
_entry.id   AF-A0A351RTJ6-F1
#
_cell.length_a   1.000
_cell.length_b   1.000
_cell.length_c   1.000
_cell.angle_alpha   90.00
_cell.angle_beta   90.00
_cell.angle_gamma   90.00
#
_symmetry.space_group_name_H-M   'P 1'
#
loop_
_entity.id
_entity.type
_entity.pdbx_description
1 polymer ?
#
loop_
_entity_poly.entity_id
_entity_poly.type
_entity_poly.pdbx_seq_one_letter_code
_entity_poly.pdbx_strand_id
1 'polypeptide(L)'
;MLPLKKLIVHIHHIATHFTNALFPVSAALITLYLITNNPSFETACYYLIVFGLMSIPAAYGSGFYDWRTRFQGRRTFIFDHKIVFGIIFLILASVVVIWRSIDGGIMYSAGFNKWLYVTLIYFLTGIATYLGYLGGKFI
;
A
#
# COMPACT_ATOMS: atom_id res chain seq x y z
N MET A 1 20.69 -5.00 -24.53
CA MET A 1 19.35 -4.40 -24.31
C MET A 1 18.41 -5.49 -23.84
N LEU A 2 17.93 -5.44 -22.59
CA LEU A 2 16.88 -6.37 -22.13
C LEU A 2 15.62 -6.11 -22.98
N PRO A 3 14.94 -7.16 -23.49
CA PRO A 3 13.69 -6.96 -24.21
C PRO A 3 12.69 -6.29 -23.25
N LEU A 4 12.06 -5.20 -23.69
CA LEU A 4 11.18 -4.32 -22.88
C LEU A 4 10.18 -5.09 -22.01
N LYS A 5 9.68 -6.22 -22.52
CA LYS A 5 8.74 -7.13 -21.84
C LYS A 5 9.32 -7.76 -20.56
N LYS A 6 10.61 -8.15 -20.53
CA LYS A 6 11.27 -8.70 -19.33
C LYS A 6 11.51 -7.61 -18.27
N LEU A 7 11.80 -6.39 -18.70
CA LEU A 7 12.00 -5.26 -17.79
C LEU A 7 10.72 -4.93 -17.02
N ILE A 8 9.57 -4.89 -17.71
CA ILE A 8 8.28 -4.56 -17.07
C ILE A 8 7.85 -5.62 -16.05
N VAL A 9 8.07 -6.90 -16.34
CA VAL A 9 7.80 -7.98 -15.36
C VAL A 9 8.68 -7.83 -14.12
N HIS A 10 9.97 -7.53 -14.29
CA HIS A 10 10.87 -7.34 -13.16
C HIS A 10 10.48 -6.11 -12.33
N ILE A 11 10.13 -5.00 -12.99
CA ILE A 11 9.60 -3.79 -12.35
C ILE A 11 8.29 -4.10 -11.61
N HIS A 12 7.41 -4.93 -12.16
CA HIS A 12 6.16 -5.31 -11.49
C HIS A 12 6.41 -6.02 -10.15
N HIS A 13 7.28 -7.02 -10.14
CA HIS A 13 7.62 -7.73 -8.91
C HIS A 13 8.29 -6.79 -7.90
N ILE A 14 9.25 -5.97 -8.31
CA ILE A 14 9.90 -5.00 -7.43
C ILE A 14 8.87 -4.02 -6.84
N ALA A 15 8.05 -3.41 -7.69
CA ALA A 15 7.08 -2.40 -7.28
C ALA A 15 6.02 -3.00 -6.33
N THR A 16 5.52 -4.20 -6.61
CA THR A 16 4.53 -4.86 -5.75
C THR A 16 5.12 -5.26 -4.40
N HIS A 17 6.34 -5.81 -4.35
CA HIS A 17 6.99 -6.15 -3.08
C HIS A 17 7.33 -4.90 -2.27
N PHE A 18 7.86 -3.86 -2.90
CA PHE A 18 8.15 -2.59 -2.25
C PHE A 18 6.87 -1.97 -1.67
N THR A 19 5.82 -1.83 -2.48
CA THR A 19 4.53 -1.29 -2.04
C THR A 19 3.99 -2.12 -0.87
N ASN A 20 3.91 -3.44 -1.01
CA ASN A 20 3.31 -4.32 0.00
C ASN A 20 4.12 -4.42 1.29
N ALA A 21 5.42 -4.11 1.28
CA ALA A 21 6.25 -4.10 2.48
C ALA A 21 6.10 -2.81 3.29
N LEU A 22 5.89 -1.67 2.64
CA LEU A 22 5.84 -0.37 3.34
C LEU A 22 4.66 -0.26 4.31
N PHE A 23 3.49 -0.80 3.99
CA PHE A 23 2.30 -0.69 4.85
C PHE A 23 2.38 -1.55 6.13
N PRO A 24 2.83 -2.82 6.09
CA PRO A 24 3.15 -3.57 7.31
C PRO A 24 4.18 -2.89 8.20
N VAL A 25 5.25 -2.33 7.61
CA VAL A 25 6.27 -1.59 8.39
C VAL A 25 5.65 -0.32 8.98
N SER A 26 4.80 0.39 8.25
CA SER A 26 4.06 1.55 8.76
C SER A 26 3.19 1.18 9.98
N ALA A 27 2.49 0.05 9.93
CA ALA A 27 1.73 -0.45 11.08
C ALA A 27 2.63 -0.82 12.27
N ALA A 28 3.81 -1.39 12.04
CA ALA A 28 4.77 -1.63 13.11
C ALA A 28 5.24 -0.31 13.75
N LEU A 29 5.54 0.71 12.95
CA LEU A 29 5.96 2.01 13.45
C LEU A 29 4.87 2.74 14.23
N ILE A 30 3.61 2.73 13.76
CA ILE A 30 2.52 3.34 14.54
C ILE A 30 2.27 2.58 15.86
N THR A 31 2.48 1.27 15.88
CA THR A 31 2.45 0.46 17.12
C THR A 31 3.55 0.91 18.08
N LEU A 32 4.77 1.10 17.59
CA LEU A 32 5.89 1.60 18.41
C LEU A 32 5.60 3.00 18.95
N TYR A 33 4.99 3.89 18.16
CA TYR A 33 4.52 5.18 18.67
C TYR A 33 3.53 5.01 19.82
N LEU A 34 2.54 4.12 19.70
CA LEU A 34 1.52 3.92 20.75
C LEU A 34 2.11 3.39 22.06
N ILE A 35 3.19 2.59 22.00
CA ILE A 35 3.85 2.03 23.18
C ILE A 35 4.84 3.02 23.79
N THR A 36 5.62 3.73 22.97
CA THR A 36 6.74 4.56 23.43
C THR A 36 6.40 6.04 23.56
N ASN A 37 5.29 6.49 22.96
CA ASN A 37 4.94 7.89 22.73
C ASN A 37 6.04 8.72 22.04
N ASN A 38 7.00 8.09 21.35
CA ASN A 38 8.06 8.79 20.64
C ASN A 38 7.58 9.28 19.25
N PRO A 39 7.47 10.62 19.03
CA PRO A 39 7.01 11.22 17.77
C PRO A 39 7.71 10.74 16.49
N SER A 40 8.96 10.34 16.60
CA SER A 40 9.77 9.91 15.46
C SER A 40 9.18 8.68 14.77
N PHE A 41 8.55 7.76 15.51
CA PHE A 41 7.93 6.58 14.93
C PHE A 41 6.67 6.92 14.13
N GLU A 42 5.85 7.85 14.62
CA GLU A 42 4.66 8.34 13.91
C GLU A 42 5.05 9.09 12.64
N THR A 43 6.06 9.95 12.72
CA THR A 43 6.59 10.70 11.57
C THR A 43 7.14 9.74 10.51
N ALA A 44 7.90 8.72 10.93
CA ALA A 44 8.42 7.70 10.03
C ALA A 44 7.29 6.86 9.40
N CYS A 45 6.28 6.48 10.18
CA CYS A 45 5.07 5.80 9.68
C CYS A 45 4.41 6.61 8.57
N TYR A 46 4.18 7.91 8.80
CA TYR A 46 3.60 8.81 7.80
C TYR A 46 4.41 8.82 6.50
N TYR A 47 5.74 8.99 6.56
CA TYR A 47 6.56 9.00 5.35
C TYR A 47 6.55 7.66 4.62
N LEU A 48 6.55 6.52 5.33
CA LEU A 48 6.41 5.22 4.69
C LEU A 48 5.08 5.07 3.93
N ILE A 49 3.98 5.60 4.49
CA ILE A 49 2.68 5.59 3.80
C ILE A 49 2.71 6.52 2.57
N VAL A 50 3.40 7.67 2.64
CA VAL A 50 3.60 8.56 1.47
C VAL A 50 4.36 7.85 0.35
N PHE A 51 5.50 7.21 0.66
CA PHE A 51 6.25 6.43 -0.32
C PHE A 51 5.42 5.23 -0.83
N GLY A 52 4.66 4.60 0.06
CA GLY A 52 3.71 3.53 -0.27
C GLY A 52 2.71 4.00 -1.32
N LEU A 53 2.04 5.12 -1.06
CA LEU A 53 1.08 5.76 -1.97
C LEU A 53 1.71 6.07 -3.32
N MET A 54 2.92 6.63 -3.36
CA MET A 54 3.63 6.91 -4.61
C MET A 54 4.00 5.65 -5.40
N SER A 55 4.23 4.53 -4.70
CA SER A 55 4.56 3.24 -5.33
C SER A 55 3.34 2.46 -5.85
N ILE A 56 2.14 2.72 -5.33
CA ILE A 56 0.89 2.10 -5.77
C ILE A 56 0.69 2.24 -7.31
N PRO A 57 0.72 3.45 -7.92
CA PRO A 57 0.59 3.58 -9.38
C PRO A 57 1.58 2.74 -10.18
N ALA A 58 2.83 2.62 -9.72
CA ALA A 58 3.83 1.79 -10.37
C ALA A 58 3.49 0.29 -10.25
N ALA A 59 3.06 -0.17 -9.07
CA ALA A 59 2.68 -1.56 -8.83
C ALA A 59 1.45 -1.99 -9.63
N TYR A 60 0.39 -1.16 -9.65
CA TYR A 60 -0.85 -1.49 -10.36
C TYR A 60 -0.76 -1.23 -11.86
N GLY A 61 -0.07 -0.17 -12.28
CA GLY A 61 0.14 0.11 -13.70
C GLY A 61 0.92 -1.01 -14.38
N SER A 62 2.01 -1.47 -13.75
CA SER A 62 2.78 -2.62 -14.24
C SER A 62 1.96 -3.92 -14.19
N GLY A 63 1.11 -4.12 -13.17
CA GLY A 63 0.23 -5.29 -13.07
C GLY A 63 -0.86 -5.33 -14.15
N PHE A 64 -1.43 -4.17 -14.49
CA PHE A 64 -2.40 -4.05 -15.57
C PHE A 64 -1.78 -4.34 -16.94
N TYR A 65 -0.56 -3.86 -17.17
CA TYR A 65 0.20 -4.20 -18.37
C TYR A 65 0.48 -5.70 -18.46
N ASP A 66 0.88 -6.34 -17.36
CA ASP A 66 1.16 -7.77 -17.30
C ASP A 66 -0.10 -8.60 -17.59
N TRP A 67 -1.23 -8.19 -17.01
CA TRP A 67 -2.55 -8.77 -17.25
C TRP A 67 -2.94 -8.72 -18.73
N ARG A 68 -2.77 -7.57 -19.40
CA ARG A 68 -3.08 -7.42 -20.83
C ARG A 68 -2.13 -8.23 -21.73
N THR A 69 -0.84 -8.27 -21.42
CA THR A 69 0.18 -8.80 -22.34
C THR A 69 0.54 -10.27 -22.14
N ARG A 70 0.58 -10.76 -20.89
CA ARG A 70 0.86 -12.18 -20.59
C ARG A 70 -0.40 -12.99 -20.41
N PHE A 71 -1.39 -12.42 -19.71
CA PHE A 71 -2.65 -13.12 -19.43
C PHE A 71 -3.75 -12.82 -20.46
N GLN A 72 -3.41 -12.12 -21.55
CA GLN A 72 -4.32 -11.80 -22.66
C GLN A 72 -5.62 -11.09 -22.20
N GLY A 73 -5.58 -10.39 -21.06
CA GLY A 73 -6.76 -9.77 -20.47
C GLY A 73 -7.83 -10.74 -19.98
N ARG A 74 -7.50 -12.03 -19.76
CA ARG A 74 -8.46 -12.99 -19.21
C ARG A 74 -8.86 -12.56 -17.81
N ARG A 75 -10.17 -12.40 -17.59
CA ARG A 75 -10.70 -12.12 -16.26
C ARG A 75 -10.72 -13.40 -15.44
N THR A 76 -10.17 -13.30 -14.24
CA THR A 76 -10.27 -14.32 -13.21
C THR A 76 -10.63 -13.62 -11.92
N PHE A 77 -11.20 -14.36 -10.98
CA PHE A 77 -11.50 -13.86 -9.63
C PHE A 77 -10.31 -13.11 -9.00
N ILE A 78 -9.08 -13.59 -9.26
CA ILE A 78 -7.84 -12.99 -8.75
C ILE A 78 -7.58 -11.61 -9.39
N PHE A 79 -7.73 -11.47 -10.70
CA PHE A 79 -7.54 -10.17 -11.37
C PHE A 79 -8.61 -9.15 -10.96
N ASP A 80 -9.87 -9.59 -10.87
CA ASP A 80 -10.97 -8.70 -10.48
C ASP A 80 -10.76 -8.17 -9.05
N HIS A 81 -10.38 -9.05 -8.11
CA HIS A 81 -10.05 -8.62 -6.74
C HIS A 81 -8.83 -7.69 -6.71
N LYS A 82 -7.76 -7.99 -7.46
CA LYS A 82 -6.59 -7.11 -7.51
C LYS A 82 -6.93 -5.70 -8.00
N ILE A 83 -7.81 -5.58 -8.99
CA ILE A 83 -8.25 -4.27 -9.50
C ILE A 83 -9.08 -3.54 -8.45
N VAL A 84 -10.12 -4.18 -7.90
CA VAL A 84 -11.03 -3.56 -6.92
C VAL A 84 -10.28 -3.16 -5.65
N PHE A 85 -9.56 -4.10 -5.03
CA PHE A 85 -8.78 -3.81 -3.82
C PHE A 85 -7.65 -2.83 -4.10
N GLY A 86 -7.09 -2.80 -5.31
CA GLY A 86 -6.09 -1.78 -5.68
C GLY A 86 -6.62 -0.36 -5.74
N ILE A 87 -7.82 -0.18 -6.28
CA ILE A 87 -8.48 1.13 -6.30
C ILE A 87 -8.82 1.56 -4.87
N ILE A 88 -9.41 0.66 -4.07
CA ILE A 88 -9.71 0.94 -2.65
C ILE A 88 -8.43 1.30 -1.90
N PHE A 89 -7.35 0.58 -2.14
CA PHE A 89 -6.06 0.81 -1.51
C PHE A 89 -5.47 2.18 -1.84
N LEU A 90 -5.51 2.58 -3.12
CA LEU A 90 -5.07 3.90 -3.56
C LEU A 90 -5.89 5.01 -2.90
N ILE A 91 -7.22 4.89 -2.89
CA ILE A 91 -8.11 5.88 -2.28
C ILE A 91 -7.84 6.01 -0.78
N LEU A 92 -7.79 4.90 -0.05
CA LEU A 92 -7.58 4.92 1.40
C LEU A 92 -6.20 5.44 1.77
N ALA A 93 -5.15 5.04 1.05
CA ALA A 93 -3.80 5.56 1.27
C ALA A 93 -3.76 7.08 1.02
N SER A 94 -4.47 7.55 -0.02
CA SER A 94 -4.59 8.99 -0.30
C SER A 94 -5.32 9.73 0.82
N VAL A 95 -6.44 9.19 1.31
CA VAL A 95 -7.20 9.76 2.44
C VAL A 95 -6.32 9.85 3.69
N VAL A 96 -5.59 8.79 4.04
CA VAL A 96 -4.70 8.78 5.22
C VAL A 96 -3.60 9.84 5.09
N VAL A 97 -2.93 9.92 3.94
CA VAL A 97 -1.88 10.92 3.69
C VAL A 97 -2.44 12.34 3.73
N ILE A 98 -3.54 12.61 3.04
CA ILE A 98 -4.16 13.94 2.98
C ILE A 98 -4.64 14.35 4.37
N TRP A 99 -5.30 13.46 5.11
CA TRP A 99 -5.79 13.76 6.44
C TRP A 99 -4.65 14.14 7.39
N ARG A 100 -3.57 13.34 7.44
CA ARG A 100 -2.38 13.64 8.25
C ARG A 100 -1.60 14.88 7.80
N SER A 101 -1.72 15.26 6.52
CA SER A 101 -1.13 16.49 5.98
C SER A 101 -1.91 17.74 6.41
N ILE A 102 -3.24 17.64 6.51
CA ILE A 102 -4.11 18.74 6.94
C ILE A 102 -4.08 18.88 8.46
N ASP A 103 -4.16 17.76 9.18
CA ASP A 103 -4.10 17.73 10.64
C ASP A 103 -2.81 17.04 11.07
N GLY A 104 -1.78 17.86 11.28
CA GLY A 104 -0.49 17.40 11.80
C GLY A 104 -0.56 16.87 13.23
N GLY A 105 -1.67 17.16 13.92
CA GLY A 105 -1.92 16.88 15.33
C GLY A 105 -2.70 15.58 15.61
N ILE A 106 -3.15 14.85 14.57
CA ILE A 106 -4.10 13.71 14.71
C ILE A 106 -3.73 12.78 15.87
N MET A 107 -2.45 12.39 15.95
CA MET A 107 -1.97 11.41 16.93
C MET A 107 -1.73 11.99 18.34
N TYR A 108 -1.58 13.32 18.45
CA TYR A 108 -1.39 14.04 19.71
C TYR A 108 -2.71 14.44 20.37
N SER A 109 -3.80 14.49 19.60
CA SER A 109 -5.13 14.72 20.14
C SER A 109 -5.66 13.47 20.85
N ALA A 110 -6.24 13.66 22.04
CA ALA A 110 -7.03 12.60 22.69
C ALA A 110 -8.42 12.56 22.03
N GLY A 111 -8.79 11.42 21.44
CA GLY A 111 -10.13 11.28 20.87
C GLY A 111 -10.29 10.17 19.85
N PHE A 112 -11.49 10.10 19.28
CA PHE A 112 -11.89 9.14 18.26
C PHE A 112 -11.02 9.20 16.99
N ASN A 113 -10.60 10.40 16.58
CA ASN A 113 -9.80 10.62 15.36
C ASN A 113 -8.47 9.87 15.38
N LYS A 114 -7.77 9.85 16.53
CA LYS A 114 -6.53 9.10 16.73
C LYS A 114 -6.74 7.62 16.42
N TRP A 115 -7.76 7.02 17.02
CA TRP A 115 -8.04 5.60 16.84
C TRP A 115 -8.53 5.27 15.44
N LEU A 116 -9.36 6.13 14.84
CA LEU A 116 -9.79 5.97 13.46
C LEU A 116 -8.59 6.01 12.49
N TYR A 117 -7.65 6.93 12.68
CA TYR A 117 -6.42 7.00 11.89
C TYR A 117 -5.57 5.73 12.03
N VAL A 118 -5.36 5.25 13.26
CA VAL A 118 -4.64 4.00 13.52
C VAL A 118 -5.34 2.81 12.84
N THR A 119 -6.66 2.69 12.97
CA THR A 119 -7.44 1.62 12.34
C THR A 119 -7.32 1.66 10.81
N LEU A 120 -7.33 2.84 10.19
CA LEU A 120 -7.10 2.98 8.75
C LEU A 120 -5.72 2.48 8.33
N ILE A 121 -4.67 2.76 9.11
CA ILE A 121 -3.32 2.24 8.84
C ILE A 121 -3.30 0.72 8.87
N TYR A 122 -3.89 0.09 9.89
CA TYR A 122 -3.98 -1.37 9.95
C TYR A 122 -4.84 -1.95 8.82
N PHE A 123 -5.90 -1.25 8.43
CA PHE A 123 -6.73 -1.68 7.31
C PHE A 123 -5.96 -1.64 5.98
N LEU A 124 -5.14 -0.61 5.76
CA LEU A 124 -4.20 -0.55 4.64
C LEU A 124 -3.22 -1.73 4.66
N THR A 125 -2.67 -2.09 5.82
CA THR A 125 -1.84 -3.30 5.97
C THR A 125 -2.60 -4.56 5.59
N GLY A 126 -3.86 -4.71 6.05
CA GLY A 126 -4.70 -5.86 5.69
C GLY A 126 -4.92 -5.98 4.18
N ILE A 127 -5.19 -4.87 3.50
CA ILE A 127 -5.33 -4.84 2.05
C ILE A 127 -4.00 -5.23 1.37
N ALA A 128 -2.87 -4.63 1.79
CA ALA A 128 -1.55 -4.93 1.24
C ALA A 128 -1.19 -6.42 1.35
N THR A 129 -1.42 -7.03 2.52
CA THR A 129 -1.21 -8.46 2.75
C THR A 129 -2.12 -9.31 1.89
N TYR A 130 -3.41 -8.96 1.78
CA TYR A 130 -4.36 -9.68 0.94
C TYR A 130 -3.97 -9.66 -0.54
N LEU A 131 -3.54 -8.50 -1.05
CA LEU A 131 -3.05 -8.35 -2.42
C LEU A 131 -1.75 -9.14 -2.66
N GLY A 132 -0.85 -9.16 -1.68
CA GLY A 132 0.35 -10.01 -1.69
C GLY A 132 -0.01 -11.50 -1.77
N TYR A 133 -0.97 -11.95 -0.97
CA TYR A 133 -1.49 -13.33 -1.01
C TYR A 133 -2.08 -13.68 -2.38
N LEU A 134 -2.88 -12.80 -2.98
CA LEU A 134 -3.38 -12.98 -4.35
C LEU A 134 -2.25 -12.99 -5.39
N GLY A 135 -1.15 -12.26 -5.15
CA GLY A 135 0.06 -12.31 -5.97
C GLY A 135 0.76 -13.66 -5.95
N GLY A 136 0.89 -14.28 -4.78
CA GLY A 136 1.53 -15.58 -4.61
C GLY A 136 0.83 -16.73 -5.32
N LYS A 137 -0.46 -16.61 -5.64
CA LYS A 137 -1.23 -17.63 -6.38
C LYS A 137 -0.90 -17.72 -7.87
N PHE A 138 -0.08 -16.81 -8.41
CA PHE A 138 0.35 -16.82 -9.81
C PHE A 138 1.72 -17.47 -10.04
N ILE A 139 2.35 -17.99 -8.96
CA ILE A 139 3.62 -18.72 -9.00
C ILE A 139 3.34 -20.21 -9.25
#